data_AF-A0A356JWR1-F1
#
_entry.id   AF-A0A356JWR1-F1
#
_cell.length_a   1.000
_cell.length_b   1.000
_cell.length_c   1.000
_cell.angle_alpha   90.00
_cell.angle_beta   90.00
_cell.angle_gamma   90.00
#
_symmetry.space_group_name_H-M   'P 1'
#
loop_
_entity.id
_entity.type
_entity.pdbx_description
1 polymer ?
#
loop_
_entity_poly.entity_id
_entity_poly.type
_entity_poly.pdbx_seq_one_letter_code
_entity_poly.pdbx_strand_id
1 'polypeptide(L)'
;SYLKFENENARYIIVEPGDPRSARLVSLMRDSFMRRGFFPVSPCTHFCQCPMDGKKGGKWCNYAFKTDDAPAELKRLSEKSELPKERAVLSFVAFQKSKDGQINGCNCFSDERQEFISMRITSELIKLPGGRSGYYACSEKGLLLVVTSQQFLSGQKIRVLNPQKKLPIDSKSGAYILEL
;
A
#
# COMPACT_ATOMS: atom_id res chain seq x y z
N SER A 1 -3.02 25.55 -8.92
CA SER A 1 -2.16 24.40 -8.56
C SER A 1 -2.02 24.33 -7.05
N TYR A 2 -2.28 23.18 -6.42
CA TYR A 2 -2.09 22.96 -4.96
C TYR A 2 -0.63 23.11 -4.49
N LEU A 3 0.29 23.31 -5.43
CA LEU A 3 1.72 23.39 -5.25
C LEU A 3 2.25 24.84 -5.23
N LYS A 4 1.36 25.83 -5.18
CA LYS A 4 1.72 27.26 -5.26
C LYS A 4 2.42 27.78 -3.99
N PHE A 5 2.42 27.01 -2.90
CA PHE A 5 2.99 27.37 -1.58
C PHE A 5 4.03 26.37 -1.09
N GLU A 6 4.69 25.65 -2.01
CA GLU A 6 5.71 24.67 -1.65
C GLU A 6 6.95 25.34 -1.04
N ASN A 7 7.41 24.80 0.08
CA ASN A 7 8.76 25.00 0.59
C ASN A 7 9.44 23.63 0.81
N GLU A 8 10.70 23.62 1.24
CA GLU A 8 11.49 22.40 1.46
C GLU A 8 10.92 21.47 2.54
N ASN A 9 9.98 21.94 3.36
CA ASN A 9 9.30 21.16 4.40
C ASN A 9 7.88 20.74 3.99
N ALA A 10 7.49 20.95 2.73
CA ALA A 10 6.14 20.64 2.27
C ALA A 10 5.83 19.14 2.43
N ARG A 11 4.67 18.87 3.03
CA ARG A 11 4.11 17.53 3.22
C ARG A 11 2.69 17.51 2.70
N TYR A 12 2.34 16.43 2.01
CA TYR A 12 1.00 16.25 1.44
C TYR A 12 0.49 14.87 1.82
N ILE A 13 -0.78 14.78 2.15
CA ILE A 13 -1.48 13.49 2.24
C ILE A 13 -2.67 13.53 1.30
N ILE A 14 -2.82 12.47 0.52
CA ILE A 14 -3.96 12.25 -0.35
C ILE A 14 -4.68 11.04 0.20
N VAL A 15 -5.97 11.19 0.46
CA VAL A 15 -6.83 10.16 1.02
C VAL A 15 -8.09 10.09 0.19
N GLU A 16 -8.43 8.91 -0.28
CA GLU A 16 -9.64 8.63 -1.04
C GLU A 16 -10.30 7.35 -0.52
N PRO A 17 -11.60 7.14 -0.79
CA PRO A 17 -12.26 5.86 -0.51
C PRO A 17 -11.52 4.68 -1.14
N GLY A 18 -11.57 3.52 -0.49
CA GLY A 18 -10.84 2.31 -0.87
C GLY A 18 -11.42 1.52 -2.04
N ASP A 19 -11.91 2.20 -3.09
CA ASP A 19 -12.42 1.57 -4.30
C ASP A 19 -11.41 1.68 -5.47
N PRO A 20 -11.53 0.85 -6.52
CA PRO A 20 -10.56 0.82 -7.61
C PRO A 20 -10.36 2.16 -8.33
N ARG A 21 -11.43 2.97 -8.52
CA ARG A 21 -11.34 4.24 -9.26
C ARG A 21 -10.62 5.29 -8.44
N SER A 22 -10.98 5.40 -7.17
CA SER A 22 -10.35 6.26 -6.18
C SER A 22 -8.88 5.89 -5.96
N ALA A 23 -8.57 4.61 -5.83
CA ALA A 23 -7.20 4.14 -5.71
C ALA A 23 -6.35 4.43 -6.95
N ARG A 24 -6.95 4.39 -8.15
CA ARG A 24 -6.29 4.80 -9.39
C ARG A 24 -5.97 6.29 -9.39
N LEU A 25 -6.85 7.15 -8.89
CA LEU A 25 -6.56 8.57 -8.71
C LEU A 25 -5.37 8.76 -7.76
N VAL A 26 -5.37 8.07 -6.61
CA VAL A 26 -4.27 8.11 -5.63
C VAL A 26 -2.93 7.69 -6.26
N SER A 27 -2.91 6.62 -7.07
CA SER A 27 -1.69 6.16 -7.74
C SER A 27 -1.18 7.12 -8.81
N LEU A 28 -2.09 7.73 -9.60
CA LEU A 28 -1.74 8.76 -10.58
C LEU A 28 -1.17 10.01 -9.90
N MET A 29 -1.77 10.41 -8.78
CA MET A 29 -1.27 11.52 -7.98
C MET A 29 0.10 11.19 -7.40
N ARG A 30 0.30 9.97 -6.87
CA ARG A 30 1.63 9.49 -6.45
C ARG A 30 2.68 9.66 -7.53
N ASP A 31 2.41 9.19 -8.73
CA ASP A 31 3.36 9.32 -9.83
C ASP A 31 3.60 10.79 -10.21
N SER A 32 2.58 11.65 -10.13
CA SER A 32 2.71 13.09 -10.36
C SER A 32 3.57 13.80 -9.30
N PHE A 33 3.39 13.47 -8.03
CA PHE A 33 4.21 13.99 -6.93
C PHE A 33 5.67 13.53 -7.06
N MET A 34 5.90 12.25 -7.39
CA MET A 34 7.23 11.69 -7.62
C MET A 34 8.00 12.41 -8.73
N ARG A 35 7.33 12.73 -9.85
CA ARG A 35 7.93 13.51 -10.95
C ARG A 35 8.31 14.95 -10.55
N ARG A 36 7.81 15.45 -9.42
CA ARG A 36 8.06 16.80 -8.90
C ARG A 36 9.04 16.82 -7.71
N GLY A 37 9.75 15.71 -7.47
CA GLY A 37 10.74 15.62 -6.39
C GLY A 37 10.14 15.35 -5.00
N PHE A 38 8.89 14.87 -4.94
CA PHE A 38 8.30 14.39 -3.69
C PHE A 38 8.48 12.88 -3.54
N PHE A 39 8.67 12.44 -2.30
CA PHE A 39 8.90 11.04 -1.97
C PHE A 39 7.75 10.51 -1.11
N PRO A 40 7.17 9.34 -1.45
CA PRO A 40 6.15 8.73 -0.64
C PRO A 40 6.78 8.22 0.66
N VAL A 41 6.30 8.71 1.80
CA VAL A 41 6.77 8.31 3.14
C VAL A 41 5.84 7.26 3.78
N SER A 42 4.60 7.17 3.29
CA SER A 42 3.61 6.17 3.68
C SER A 42 2.53 6.12 2.60
N PRO A 43 1.81 5.01 2.39
CA PRO A 43 2.08 3.67 2.90
C PRO A 43 3.11 2.93 2.03
N CYS A 44 3.45 3.44 0.85
CA CYS A 44 4.42 2.81 -0.05
C CYS A 44 5.75 2.56 0.68
N THR A 45 6.28 1.34 0.51
CA THR A 45 7.62 0.95 0.97
C THR A 45 8.65 1.03 -0.16
N HIS A 46 8.25 1.56 -1.31
CA HIS A 46 9.02 1.58 -2.55
C HIS A 46 8.79 2.89 -3.31
N PHE A 47 9.76 3.24 -4.15
CA PHE A 47 9.78 4.43 -5.01
C PHE A 47 9.99 4.04 -6.49
N CYS A 48 9.58 2.82 -6.86
CA CYS A 48 9.36 2.40 -8.25
C CYS A 48 7.87 2.53 -8.64
N GLN A 49 7.50 2.08 -9.85
CA GLN A 49 6.11 1.99 -10.28
C GLN A 49 5.28 1.19 -9.27
N CYS A 50 4.07 1.67 -8.94
CA CYS A 50 3.20 0.97 -8.00
C CYS A 50 2.69 -0.35 -8.59
N PRO A 51 2.92 -1.51 -7.94
CA PRO A 51 2.33 -2.78 -8.39
C PRO A 51 0.82 -2.88 -8.10
N MET A 52 0.29 -1.92 -7.32
CA MET A 52 -1.12 -1.80 -6.92
C MET A 52 -1.74 -0.53 -7.52
N ASP A 53 -1.44 -0.24 -8.80
CA ASP A 53 -1.75 1.05 -9.44
C ASP A 53 -3.23 1.27 -9.77
N GLY A 54 -4.12 0.32 -9.48
CA GLY A 54 -5.56 0.44 -9.70
C GLY A 54 -5.97 0.45 -11.18
N LYS A 55 -5.12 0.01 -12.11
CA LYS A 55 -5.53 -0.19 -13.51
C LYS A 55 -6.65 -1.24 -13.60
N LYS A 56 -7.44 -1.15 -14.68
CA LYS A 56 -8.56 -2.08 -14.96
C LYS A 56 -8.06 -3.52 -14.92
N GLY A 57 -8.71 -4.36 -14.10
CA GLY A 57 -8.35 -5.77 -13.91
C GLY A 57 -7.17 -6.02 -12.96
N GLY A 58 -6.47 -4.98 -12.50
CA GLY A 58 -5.35 -5.07 -11.58
C GLY A 58 -5.76 -4.99 -10.11
N LYS A 59 -4.74 -5.05 -9.23
CA LYS A 59 -4.89 -4.83 -7.79
C LYS A 59 -4.74 -3.35 -7.44
N TRP A 60 -5.26 -2.94 -6.29
CA TRP A 60 -5.19 -1.56 -5.82
C TRP A 60 -4.90 -1.49 -4.32
N CYS A 61 -4.21 -0.43 -3.89
CA CYS A 61 -3.96 -0.17 -2.47
C CYS A 61 -5.30 0.06 -1.77
N ASN A 62 -5.69 -0.85 -0.89
CA ASN A 62 -6.90 -0.75 -0.08
C ASN A 62 -6.54 -1.11 1.36
N TYR A 63 -6.75 -0.17 2.28
CA TYR A 63 -6.40 -0.34 3.68
C TYR A 63 -7.67 -0.28 4.50
N ALA A 64 -7.98 -1.41 5.14
CA ALA A 64 -9.15 -1.57 5.95
C ALA A 64 -8.84 -1.28 7.42
N PHE A 65 -9.72 -0.55 8.08
CA PHE A 65 -9.63 -0.32 9.51
C PHE A 65 -11.03 -0.30 10.12
N LYS A 66 -11.08 -0.63 11.41
CA LYS A 66 -12.31 -0.56 12.20
C LYS A 66 -12.72 0.89 12.43
N THR A 67 -14.01 1.11 12.55
CA THR A 67 -14.59 2.43 12.84
C THR A 67 -14.79 2.65 14.35
N ASP A 68 -14.09 1.89 15.19
CA ASP A 68 -14.16 1.96 16.65
C ASP A 68 -13.83 3.36 17.18
N ASP A 69 -13.04 4.15 16.45
CA ASP A 69 -12.69 5.53 16.80
C ASP A 69 -13.44 6.59 15.97
N ALA A 70 -14.48 6.18 15.22
CA ALA A 70 -15.29 7.13 14.45
C ALA A 70 -16.02 8.12 15.39
N PRO A 71 -16.15 9.40 15.00
CA PRO A 71 -16.90 10.40 15.75
C PRO A 71 -18.27 9.88 16.21
N ALA A 72 -18.64 10.17 17.46
CA ALA A 72 -19.84 9.62 18.09
C ALA A 72 -21.12 9.96 17.30
N GLU A 73 -21.18 11.15 16.72
CA GLU A 73 -22.28 11.61 15.87
C GLU A 73 -22.43 10.76 14.61
N LEU A 74 -21.31 10.37 13.97
CA LEU A 74 -21.32 9.50 12.79
C LEU A 74 -21.75 8.08 13.14
N LYS A 75 -21.32 7.56 14.30
CA LYS A 75 -21.78 6.25 14.80
C LYS A 75 -23.29 6.27 15.06
N ARG A 76 -23.79 7.28 15.79
CA ARG A 76 -25.22 7.44 16.06
C ARG A 76 -26.04 7.56 14.77
N LEU A 77 -25.54 8.29 13.77
CA LEU A 77 -26.19 8.37 12.46
C LEU A 77 -26.25 7.00 11.76
N SER A 78 -25.13 6.28 11.76
CA SER A 78 -25.02 4.93 11.20
C SER A 78 -25.99 3.94 11.85
N GLU A 79 -26.09 3.96 13.18
CA GLU A 79 -27.03 3.15 13.97
C GLU A 79 -28.50 3.52 13.66
N LYS A 80 -28.84 4.82 13.70
CA LYS A 80 -30.20 5.30 13.40
C LYS A 80 -30.64 5.02 11.96
N SER A 81 -29.68 4.93 11.04
CA SER A 81 -29.95 4.61 9.64
C SER A 81 -30.05 3.10 9.38
N GLU A 82 -29.94 2.27 10.42
CA GLU A 82 -29.91 0.79 10.31
C GLU A 82 -28.80 0.29 9.35
N LEU A 83 -27.73 1.08 9.23
CA LEU A 83 -26.60 0.83 8.35
C LEU A 83 -25.32 0.83 9.17
N PRO A 84 -25.08 -0.18 10.02
CA PRO A 84 -23.89 -0.22 10.86
C PRO A 84 -22.64 -0.28 9.99
N LYS A 85 -21.81 0.76 10.07
CA LYS A 85 -20.51 0.81 9.39
C LYS A 85 -19.45 0.41 10.39
N GLU A 86 -19.07 -0.86 10.37
CA GLU A 86 -18.03 -1.44 11.25
C GLU A 86 -16.60 -1.26 10.70
N ARG A 87 -16.50 -0.96 9.41
CA ARG A 87 -15.23 -0.89 8.69
C ARG A 87 -15.26 0.22 7.66
N ALA A 88 -14.14 0.94 7.58
CA ALA A 88 -13.82 1.83 6.49
C ALA A 88 -12.64 1.27 5.70
N VAL A 89 -12.62 1.55 4.40
CA VAL A 89 -11.50 1.20 3.53
C VAL A 89 -11.05 2.47 2.84
N LEU A 90 -9.75 2.75 2.90
CA LEU A 90 -9.16 3.94 2.28
C LEU A 90 -7.97 3.56 1.39
N SER A 91 -7.77 4.37 0.37
CA SER A 91 -6.54 4.43 -0.40
C SER A 91 -5.86 5.75 -0.06
N PHE A 92 -4.60 5.71 0.36
CA PHE A 92 -3.90 6.94 0.70
C PHE A 92 -2.42 6.87 0.34
N VAL A 93 -1.81 8.05 0.28
CA VAL A 93 -0.37 8.23 0.15
C VAL A 93 0.02 9.57 0.77
N ALA A 94 1.08 9.54 1.57
CA ALA A 94 1.69 10.70 2.18
C ALA A 94 3.06 10.95 1.55
N PHE A 95 3.35 12.21 1.28
CA PHE A 95 4.57 12.66 0.64
C PHE A 95 5.32 13.68 1.48
N GLN A 96 6.63 13.73 1.27
CA GLN A 96 7.50 14.79 1.73
C GLN A 96 8.40 15.25 0.57
N LYS A 97 8.67 16.56 0.49
CA LYS A 97 9.66 17.11 -0.44
C LYS A 97 11.07 16.73 0.01
N SER A 98 11.92 16.26 -0.91
CA SER A 98 13.32 15.97 -0.57
C SER A 98 14.09 17.25 -0.27
N LYS A 99 14.92 17.22 0.77
CA LYS A 99 15.97 18.21 1.01
C LYS A 99 17.22 17.72 0.27
N ASP A 100 17.71 18.53 -0.67
CA ASP A 100 19.00 18.34 -1.35
C ASP A 100 19.29 16.95 -1.92
N GLY A 101 18.38 16.39 -2.73
CA GLY A 101 18.66 15.24 -3.60
C GLY A 101 19.04 13.93 -2.88
N GLN A 102 19.10 13.92 -1.54
CA GLN A 102 19.43 12.74 -0.77
C GLN A 102 18.19 11.89 -0.56
N ILE A 103 18.04 10.91 -1.45
CA ILE A 103 17.09 9.81 -1.31
C ILE A 103 17.74 8.74 -0.43
N ASN A 104 17.93 9.02 0.86
CA ASN A 104 18.32 7.96 1.80
C ASN A 104 17.06 7.17 2.18
N GLY A 105 16.63 6.23 1.34
CA GLY A 105 15.53 5.34 1.71
C GLY A 105 14.77 4.56 0.63
N CYS A 106 15.11 4.64 -0.66
CA CYS A 106 14.63 3.64 -1.62
C CYS A 106 15.69 3.27 -2.63
N ASN A 107 16.31 2.12 -2.39
CA ASN A 107 17.08 1.39 -3.38
C ASN A 107 16.12 0.65 -4.33
N CYS A 108 15.32 1.40 -5.08
CA CYS A 108 14.47 0.83 -6.11
C CYS A 108 15.27 0.46 -7.37
N PHE A 109 16.57 0.78 -7.40
CA PHE A 109 17.47 0.62 -8.53
C PHE A 109 18.92 0.23 -8.15
N SER A 110 19.23 -0.13 -6.90
CA SER A 110 20.57 -0.68 -6.63
C SER A 110 20.60 -2.15 -7.07
N ASP A 111 21.51 -2.48 -7.98
CA ASP A 111 21.82 -3.85 -8.42
C ASP A 111 22.35 -4.74 -7.26
N GLU A 112 22.65 -4.12 -6.11
CA GLU A 112 22.94 -4.81 -4.85
C GLU A 112 21.67 -5.46 -4.28
N ARG A 113 21.74 -6.77 -4.06
CA ARG A 113 20.66 -7.50 -3.36
C ARG A 113 20.52 -6.90 -1.97
N GLN A 114 19.44 -6.14 -1.75
CA GLN A 114 19.06 -5.75 -0.39
C GLN A 114 18.95 -7.01 0.47
N GLU A 115 19.56 -7.01 1.65
CA GLU A 115 19.50 -8.13 2.60
C GLU A 115 18.06 -8.45 3.01
N PHE A 116 17.20 -7.42 3.02
CA PHE A 116 15.80 -7.51 3.39
C PHE A 116 14.90 -6.94 2.30
N ILE A 117 13.66 -7.41 2.25
CA ILE A 117 12.58 -6.76 1.51
C ILE A 117 11.61 -6.12 2.49
N SER A 118 11.12 -4.93 2.15
CA SER A 118 10.01 -4.30 2.88
C SER A 118 8.73 -4.33 2.05
N MET A 119 7.67 -4.82 2.67
CA MET A 119 6.36 -4.91 2.05
C MET A 119 5.29 -4.31 2.95
N ARG A 120 4.15 -3.98 2.35
CA ARG A 120 2.95 -3.62 3.10
C ARG A 120 1.80 -4.52 2.74
N ILE A 121 1.13 -5.04 3.77
CA ILE A 121 -0.10 -5.82 3.61
C ILE A 121 -1.23 -4.92 3.09
N THR A 122 -1.92 -5.39 2.07
CA THR A 122 -2.93 -4.61 1.30
C THR A 122 -4.24 -5.37 1.12
N SER A 123 -4.42 -6.46 1.87
CA SER A 123 -5.65 -7.24 1.88
C SER A 123 -5.94 -7.76 3.28
N GLU A 124 -7.15 -8.26 3.46
CA GLU A 124 -7.45 -9.19 4.55
C GLU A 124 -6.83 -10.57 4.29
N LEU A 125 -6.99 -11.47 5.27
CA LEU A 125 -6.60 -12.87 5.13
C LEU A 125 -7.40 -13.52 4.00
N ILE A 126 -6.69 -14.19 3.09
CA ILE A 126 -7.25 -14.89 1.94
C ILE A 126 -7.03 -16.39 2.15
N LYS A 127 -8.06 -17.19 1.85
CA LYS A 127 -7.95 -18.65 1.80
C LYS A 127 -7.39 -19.10 0.45
N LEU A 128 -6.41 -19.99 0.50
CA LEU A 128 -5.70 -20.51 -0.67
C LEU A 128 -5.95 -22.02 -0.80
N PRO A 129 -5.77 -22.60 -2.00
CA PRO A 129 -5.87 -24.05 -2.20
C PRO A 129 -4.95 -24.84 -1.26
N GLY A 130 -5.41 -26.03 -0.85
CA GLY A 130 -4.69 -26.90 0.08
C GLY A 130 -4.76 -26.45 1.54
N GLY A 131 -5.81 -25.68 1.92
CA GLY A 131 -6.01 -25.23 3.31
C GLY A 131 -5.06 -24.11 3.75
N ARG A 132 -4.23 -23.60 2.85
CA ARG A 132 -3.27 -22.52 3.12
C ARG A 132 -3.99 -21.18 3.23
N SER A 133 -3.29 -20.20 3.75
CA SER A 133 -3.76 -18.82 3.85
C SER A 133 -2.67 -17.83 3.52
N GLY A 134 -3.06 -16.61 3.15
CA GLY A 134 -2.11 -15.56 2.85
C GLY A 134 -2.73 -14.21 2.63
N TYR A 135 -1.89 -13.25 2.25
CA TYR A 135 -2.23 -11.85 2.06
C TYR A 135 -1.62 -11.33 0.77
N TYR A 136 -2.29 -10.40 0.09
CA TYR A 136 -1.63 -9.59 -0.92
C TYR A 136 -0.81 -8.48 -0.26
N ALA A 137 0.41 -8.28 -0.74
CA ALA A 137 1.28 -7.22 -0.28
C ALA A 137 1.92 -6.45 -1.44
N CYS A 138 2.19 -5.18 -1.19
CA CYS A 138 2.90 -4.28 -2.09
C CYS A 138 4.36 -4.17 -1.65
N SER A 139 5.31 -4.32 -2.57
CA SER A 139 6.74 -4.18 -2.29
C SER A 139 7.52 -3.64 -3.49
N GLU A 140 8.80 -3.35 -3.29
CA GLU A 140 9.74 -3.01 -4.36
C GLU A 140 9.94 -4.15 -5.39
N LYS A 141 9.72 -5.41 -5.00
CA LYS A 141 9.71 -6.56 -5.93
C LYS A 141 8.43 -6.65 -6.77
N GLY A 142 7.43 -5.83 -6.47
CA GLY A 142 6.12 -5.84 -7.12
C GLY A 142 5.02 -6.39 -6.22
N LEU A 143 3.98 -6.95 -6.85
CA LEU A 143 2.84 -7.56 -6.18
C LEU A 143 3.26 -8.90 -5.57
N LEU A 144 3.07 -9.05 -4.26
CA LEU A 144 3.37 -10.28 -3.53
C LEU A 144 2.08 -10.97 -3.08
N LEU A 145 2.09 -12.30 -3.10
CA LEU A 145 1.18 -13.16 -2.34
C LEU A 145 1.97 -13.78 -1.20
N VAL A 146 1.78 -13.26 0.00
CA VAL A 146 2.46 -13.69 1.23
C VAL A 146 1.67 -14.84 1.82
N VAL A 147 2.18 -16.07 1.72
CA VAL A 147 1.56 -17.28 2.25
C VAL A 147 2.11 -17.54 3.63
N THR A 148 1.25 -17.62 4.64
CA THR A 148 1.67 -17.77 6.03
C THR A 148 0.52 -18.24 6.93
N SER A 149 0.87 -18.76 8.11
CA SER A 149 -0.06 -19.02 9.23
C SER A 149 -0.15 -17.85 10.20
N GLN A 150 0.76 -16.86 10.10
CA GLN A 150 0.75 -15.67 10.95
C GLN A 150 -0.41 -14.74 10.59
N GLN A 151 -0.93 -14.04 11.58
CA GLN A 151 -1.95 -13.02 11.36
C GLN A 151 -1.30 -11.65 11.17
N PHE A 152 -1.65 -11.00 10.06
CA PHE A 152 -1.26 -9.63 9.77
C PHE A 152 -2.48 -8.72 9.63
N LEU A 153 -2.27 -7.45 9.98
CA LEU A 153 -3.27 -6.40 9.83
C LEU A 153 -3.18 -5.75 8.44
N SER A 154 -4.33 -5.33 7.92
CA SER A 154 -4.36 -4.50 6.71
C SER A 154 -3.54 -3.23 6.92
N GLY A 155 -2.67 -2.91 5.97
CA GLY A 155 -1.75 -1.78 6.07
C GLY A 155 -0.51 -2.03 6.93
N GLN A 156 -0.32 -3.19 7.56
CA GLN A 156 0.89 -3.48 8.33
C GLN A 156 2.14 -3.49 7.44
N LYS A 157 3.20 -2.79 7.86
CA LYS A 157 4.52 -2.86 7.24
C LYS A 157 5.26 -4.07 7.79
N ILE A 158 5.80 -4.90 6.91
CA ILE A 158 6.56 -6.09 7.26
C ILE A 158 7.93 -6.01 6.56
N ARG A 159 8.96 -6.53 7.22
CA ARG A 159 10.30 -6.66 6.68
C ARG A 159 10.78 -8.08 6.91
N VAL A 160 11.28 -8.73 5.86
CA VAL A 160 11.78 -10.11 5.92
C VAL A 160 13.09 -10.21 5.14
N LEU A 161 13.86 -11.27 5.39
CA LEU A 161 15.07 -11.56 4.61
C LEU A 161 14.70 -11.72 3.14
N ASN A 162 15.52 -11.12 2.27
CA ASN A 162 15.33 -11.20 0.84
C ASN A 162 15.57 -12.64 0.37
N PRO A 163 14.57 -13.30 -0.25
CA PRO A 163 14.74 -14.66 -0.73
C PRO A 163 15.84 -14.74 -1.79
N GLN A 164 16.81 -15.64 -1.58
CA GLN A 164 17.91 -15.86 -2.53
C GLN A 164 17.44 -16.60 -3.79
N LYS A 165 16.37 -17.40 -3.68
CA LYS A 165 15.76 -18.11 -4.79
C LYS A 165 14.73 -17.22 -5.50
N LYS A 166 14.58 -17.42 -6.81
CA LYS A 166 13.51 -16.79 -7.58
C LYS A 166 12.15 -17.18 -7.01
N LEU A 167 11.31 -16.19 -6.76
CA LEU A 167 9.96 -16.42 -6.24
C LEU A 167 9.06 -17.04 -7.32
N PRO A 168 8.27 -18.07 -6.99
CA PRO A 168 7.22 -18.57 -7.87
C PRO A 168 6.19 -17.47 -8.17
N ILE A 169 5.41 -17.64 -9.23
CA ILE A 169 4.36 -16.70 -9.63
C ILE A 169 3.00 -17.39 -9.50
N ASP A 170 2.06 -16.73 -8.83
CA ASP A 170 0.66 -17.15 -8.79
C ASP A 170 0.02 -16.94 -10.17
N SER A 171 -0.45 -18.03 -10.80
CA SER A 171 -1.00 -17.99 -12.16
C SER A 171 -2.27 -17.15 -12.29
N LYS A 172 -3.03 -17.01 -11.20
CA LYS A 172 -4.28 -16.24 -11.18
C LYS A 172 -4.06 -14.74 -11.14
N SER A 173 -3.10 -14.28 -10.33
CA SER A 173 -2.90 -12.85 -10.05
C SER A 173 -1.61 -12.27 -10.60
N GLY A 174 -0.67 -13.11 -11.04
CA GLY A 174 0.68 -12.70 -11.43
C GLY A 174 1.54 -12.25 -10.24
N ALA A 175 1.07 -12.45 -9.01
CA ALA A 175 1.81 -12.09 -7.80
C ALA A 175 3.00 -13.04 -7.58
N TYR A 176 4.12 -12.51 -7.09
CA TYR A 176 5.21 -13.35 -6.60
C TYR A 176 4.81 -13.99 -5.27
N ILE A 177 4.94 -15.32 -5.17
CA ILE A 177 4.60 -16.08 -3.98
C ILE A 177 5.78 -16.02 -3.01
N LEU A 178 5.52 -15.54 -1.80
CA LEU A 178 6.47 -15.48 -0.70
C LEU A 178 5.91 -16.31 0.47
N GLU A 179 6.56 -17.43 0.78
CA GLU A 179 6.20 -18.29 1.90
C GLU A 179 6.92 -17.79 3.18
N LEU A 180 6.16 -17.54 4.26
CA LEU A 180 6.64 -17.06 5.56
C LEU A 180 6.17 -17.94 6.72
#